data_AF-A0A3A4PR73-F1
#
_entry.id   AF-A0A3A4PR73-F1
#
_cell.length_a   1.000
_cell.length_b   1.000
_cell.length_c   1.000
_cell.angle_alpha   90.00
_cell.angle_beta   90.00
_cell.angle_gamma   90.00
#
_symmetry.space_group_name_H-M   'P 1'
#
loop_
_entity.id
_entity.type
_entity.pdbx_description
1 polymer ?
#
loop_
_entity_poly.entity_id
_entity_poly.type
_entity_poly.pdbx_seq_one_letter_code
_entity_poly.pdbx_strand_id
1 'polypeptide(L)'
;MANGFRITITAGTGLVGSTVPLKPDAATTIGTRSTCSLVTPSERVAPVHCKIAREGGDWVLRCETDSRTQRLCGVNVNDGRCTEFRLRHGDRIEIGCYRLRFDEPDGPPDPFEALAPPITLAAVPPPQQGNPRITALAGERVLIGSSDTALWRLPDRTVSRHHCRVEFDGQNWIIRDLQSRNGTYVDGQRVASTDLSHGSRIRVGRYRIEVAIEG
;
A
#
# COMPACT_ATOMS: atom_id res chain seq x y z
N MET A 1 12.59 -21.15 -19.45
CA MET A 1 11.61 -20.14 -19.92
C MET A 1 11.91 -18.88 -19.13
N ALA A 2 12.19 -17.75 -19.79
CA ALA A 2 12.49 -16.51 -19.09
C ALA A 2 11.23 -16.00 -18.39
N ASN A 3 11.31 -15.73 -17.08
CA ASN A 3 10.18 -15.22 -16.31
C ASN A 3 9.96 -13.75 -16.72
N GLY A 4 8.78 -13.43 -17.24
CA GLY A 4 8.41 -12.04 -17.55
C GLY A 4 8.09 -11.23 -16.30
N PHE A 5 7.99 -9.91 -16.46
CA PHE A 5 7.55 -8.98 -15.43
C PHE A 5 6.27 -9.46 -14.72
N ARG A 6 6.14 -9.13 -13.44
CA ARG A 6 4.99 -9.50 -12.58
C ARG A 6 4.48 -8.29 -11.78
N ILE A 7 3.22 -8.34 -11.37
CA ILE A 7 2.71 -7.53 -10.25
C ILE A 7 2.52 -8.41 -9.02
N THR A 8 2.97 -7.93 -7.87
CA THR A 8 2.86 -8.62 -6.56
C THR A 8 2.08 -7.73 -5.60
N ILE A 9 1.01 -8.22 -4.97
CA ILE A 9 0.31 -7.44 -3.93
C ILE A 9 1.13 -7.45 -2.64
N THR A 10 1.61 -6.28 -2.22
CA THR A 10 2.40 -6.10 -0.99
C THR A 10 1.55 -5.62 0.19
N ALA A 11 0.44 -4.92 -0.07
CA ALA A 11 -0.52 -4.54 0.96
C ALA A 11 -1.98 -4.57 0.46
N GLY A 12 -2.92 -4.75 1.39
CA GLY A 12 -4.35 -4.85 1.12
C GLY A 12 -5.00 -5.96 1.96
N THR A 13 -6.28 -6.27 1.70
CA THR A 13 -7.02 -7.30 2.46
C THR A 13 -7.10 -8.61 1.67
N GLY A 14 -6.71 -9.74 2.28
CA GLY A 14 -6.95 -11.09 1.75
C GLY A 14 -6.13 -11.51 0.51
N LEU A 15 -5.34 -10.62 -0.09
CA LEU A 15 -4.58 -10.88 -1.32
C LEU A 15 -3.06 -10.67 -1.22
N VAL A 16 -2.52 -10.30 -0.05
CA VAL A 16 -1.07 -10.05 0.13
C VAL A 16 -0.25 -11.30 -0.25
N GLY A 17 0.82 -11.12 -1.02
CA GLY A 17 1.62 -12.18 -1.62
C GLY A 17 1.09 -12.72 -2.95
N SER A 18 -0.14 -12.39 -3.35
CA SER A 18 -0.68 -12.78 -4.66
C SER A 18 0.12 -12.13 -5.79
N THR A 19 0.50 -12.93 -6.77
CA THR A 19 1.35 -12.52 -7.90
C THR A 19 0.64 -12.79 -9.22
N VAL A 20 0.69 -11.84 -10.16
CA VAL A 20 0.19 -12.02 -11.53
C VAL A 20 1.30 -11.71 -12.54
N PRO A 21 1.72 -12.66 -13.40
CA PRO A 21 2.67 -12.40 -14.47
C PRO A 21 2.01 -11.54 -15.56
N LEU A 22 2.76 -10.57 -16.09
CA LEU A 22 2.35 -9.81 -17.27
C LEU A 22 2.70 -10.55 -18.55
N LYS A 23 1.88 -10.33 -19.58
CA LYS A 23 2.03 -10.93 -20.90
C LYS A 23 2.36 -9.84 -21.92
N PRO A 24 3.48 -9.92 -22.67
CA PRO A 24 3.86 -8.85 -23.61
C PRO A 24 2.83 -8.57 -24.71
N ASP A 25 1.98 -9.54 -25.00
CA ASP A 25 0.95 -9.58 -26.05
C ASP A 25 -0.48 -9.31 -25.54
N ALA A 26 -0.69 -9.13 -24.23
CA ALA A 26 -2.02 -8.92 -23.66
C ALA A 26 -2.03 -7.93 -22.48
N ALA A 27 -3.08 -7.13 -22.37
CA ALA A 27 -3.24 -6.20 -21.27
C ALA A 27 -3.59 -6.93 -19.96
N THR A 28 -2.76 -6.76 -18.93
CA THR A 28 -3.05 -7.17 -17.55
C THR A 28 -4.03 -6.16 -16.94
N THR A 29 -5.27 -6.59 -16.69
CA THR A 29 -6.33 -5.72 -16.14
C THR A 29 -6.50 -5.93 -14.64
N ILE A 30 -6.76 -4.85 -13.89
CA ILE A 30 -6.92 -4.87 -12.45
C ILE A 30 -8.21 -4.15 -12.07
N GLY A 31 -9.08 -4.78 -11.27
CA GLY A 31 -10.40 -4.24 -10.96
C GLY A 31 -11.26 -5.16 -10.09
N THR A 32 -12.54 -4.83 -9.90
CA THR A 32 -13.52 -5.70 -9.21
C THR A 32 -14.20 -6.72 -10.11
N ARG A 33 -14.15 -6.57 -11.44
CA ARG A 33 -14.79 -7.51 -12.37
C ARG A 33 -14.03 -8.84 -12.38
N SER A 34 -14.75 -9.95 -12.31
CA SER A 34 -14.20 -11.31 -12.34
C SER A 34 -13.38 -11.66 -13.59
N THR A 35 -13.52 -10.89 -14.68
CA THR A 35 -12.72 -11.03 -15.90
C THR A 35 -11.37 -10.30 -15.85
N CYS A 36 -11.05 -9.59 -14.76
CA CYS A 36 -9.76 -8.93 -14.61
C CYS A 36 -8.64 -9.97 -14.38
N SER A 37 -7.46 -9.68 -14.90
CA SER A 37 -6.25 -10.48 -14.63
C SER A 37 -5.90 -10.51 -13.14
N LEU A 38 -6.23 -9.45 -12.41
CA LEU A 38 -6.18 -9.39 -10.96
C LEU A 38 -7.49 -8.81 -10.41
N VAL A 39 -8.23 -9.63 -9.67
CA VAL A 39 -9.52 -9.26 -9.08
C VAL A 39 -9.31 -8.79 -7.64
N THR A 40 -9.68 -7.54 -7.35
CA THR A 40 -9.67 -6.99 -5.99
C THR A 40 -11.09 -6.98 -5.41
N PRO A 41 -11.34 -7.40 -4.16
CA PRO A 41 -12.67 -7.39 -3.55
C PRO A 41 -13.09 -6.02 -2.95
N SER A 42 -12.43 -4.91 -3.32
CA SER A 42 -12.76 -3.58 -2.76
C SER A 42 -13.82 -2.87 -3.58
N GLU A 43 -14.97 -2.56 -2.96
CA GLU A 43 -16.09 -1.84 -3.58
C GLU A 43 -15.72 -0.44 -4.11
N ARG A 44 -14.63 0.17 -3.64
CA ARG A 44 -14.12 1.42 -4.22
C ARG A 44 -13.46 1.22 -5.58
N VAL A 45 -12.98 0.02 -5.89
CA VAL A 45 -12.22 -0.25 -7.11
C VAL A 45 -13.21 -0.53 -8.24
N ALA A 46 -13.18 0.32 -9.29
CA ALA A 46 -13.99 0.13 -10.49
C ALA A 46 -13.91 -1.30 -11.08
N PRO A 47 -14.94 -1.73 -11.84
CA PRO A 47 -14.98 -3.04 -12.50
C PRO A 47 -13.70 -3.34 -13.29
N VAL A 48 -13.19 -2.36 -14.04
CA VAL A 48 -11.80 -2.32 -14.52
C VAL A 48 -11.27 -0.98 -14.07
N HIS A 49 -10.20 -0.98 -13.27
CA HIS A 49 -9.67 0.22 -12.61
C HIS A 49 -8.42 0.74 -13.31
N CYS A 50 -7.54 -0.17 -13.70
CA CYS A 50 -6.42 0.12 -14.57
C CYS A 50 -6.09 -1.11 -15.42
N LYS A 51 -5.28 -0.86 -16.46
CA LYS A 51 -4.60 -1.91 -17.21
C LYS A 51 -3.11 -1.60 -17.29
N ILE A 52 -2.30 -2.63 -17.41
CA ILE A 52 -0.89 -2.56 -17.75
C ILE A 52 -0.71 -3.31 -19.06
N ALA A 53 -0.11 -2.69 -20.06
CA ALA A 53 0.15 -3.28 -21.37
C ALA A 53 1.54 -2.87 -21.87
N ARG A 54 2.05 -3.59 -22.88
CA ARG A 54 3.32 -3.24 -23.50
C ARG A 54 3.09 -2.32 -24.71
N GLU A 55 3.69 -1.14 -24.69
CA GLU A 55 3.53 -0.12 -25.73
C GLU A 55 4.92 0.43 -26.11
N GLY A 56 5.31 0.36 -27.38
CA GLY A 56 6.61 0.87 -27.85
C GLY A 56 7.85 0.18 -27.24
N GLY A 57 7.67 -0.98 -26.58
CA GLY A 57 8.71 -1.69 -25.84
C GLY A 57 8.64 -1.50 -24.32
N ASP A 58 8.08 -0.38 -23.87
CA ASP A 58 7.85 -0.01 -22.46
C ASP A 58 6.61 -0.72 -21.89
N TRP A 59 6.54 -0.87 -20.57
CA TRP A 59 5.31 -1.23 -19.86
C TRP A 59 4.57 0.05 -19.45
N VAL A 60 3.32 0.18 -19.87
CA VAL A 60 2.50 1.37 -19.62
C VAL A 60 1.28 0.99 -18.79
N LEU A 61 1.14 1.62 -17.62
CA LEU A 61 -0.07 1.62 -16.84
C LEU A 61 -1.01 2.72 -17.36
N ARG A 62 -2.29 2.39 -17.51
CA ARG A 62 -3.37 3.34 -17.85
C ARG A 62 -4.53 3.19 -16.86
N CYS A 63 -5.05 4.31 -16.36
CA CYS A 63 -6.26 4.34 -15.55
C CYS A 63 -7.50 4.23 -16.44
N GLU A 64 -8.40 3.31 -16.11
CA GLU A 64 -9.62 3.01 -16.88
C GLU A 64 -10.89 3.52 -16.18
N THR A 65 -10.75 4.42 -15.19
CA THR A 65 -11.86 4.90 -14.35
C THR A 65 -12.39 6.27 -14.76
N ASP A 66 -13.68 6.50 -14.51
CA ASP A 66 -14.32 7.80 -14.71
C ASP A 66 -13.77 8.90 -13.78
N SER A 67 -14.09 10.16 -14.10
CA SER A 67 -13.61 11.33 -13.34
C SER A 67 -14.11 11.42 -11.88
N ARG A 68 -15.08 10.57 -11.48
CA ARG A 68 -15.61 10.50 -10.11
C ARG A 68 -14.89 9.44 -9.27
N THR A 69 -14.42 8.38 -9.91
CA THR A 69 -13.64 7.30 -9.31
C THR A 69 -12.16 7.67 -9.30
N GLN A 70 -11.67 8.36 -10.33
CA GLN A 70 -10.63 9.38 -10.16
C GLN A 70 -11.10 10.41 -9.12
N ARG A 71 -10.19 11.15 -8.45
CA ARG A 71 -10.47 11.91 -7.21
C ARG A 71 -10.79 11.03 -5.98
N LEU A 72 -11.67 10.02 -6.07
CA LEU A 72 -12.06 9.19 -4.91
C LEU A 72 -11.07 8.04 -4.58
N CYS A 73 -10.53 7.36 -5.57
CA CYS A 73 -9.77 6.11 -5.39
C CYS A 73 -8.95 5.63 -6.60
N GLY A 74 -8.95 6.38 -7.71
CA GLY A 74 -8.11 6.13 -8.91
C GLY A 74 -6.61 5.94 -8.62
N VAL A 75 -5.85 5.54 -9.64
CA VAL A 75 -4.47 5.06 -9.50
C VAL A 75 -3.48 6.12 -8.98
N ASN A 76 -2.64 5.71 -8.04
CA ASN A 76 -1.37 6.38 -7.74
C ASN A 76 -0.20 5.46 -8.13
N VAL A 77 0.91 6.02 -8.58
CA VAL A 77 2.20 5.33 -8.73
C VAL A 77 3.28 6.12 -8.00
N ASN A 78 4.02 5.47 -7.10
CA ASN A 78 5.05 6.09 -6.25
C ASN A 78 4.53 7.36 -5.53
N ASP A 79 3.39 7.23 -4.84
CA ASP A 79 2.58 8.30 -4.23
C ASP A 79 2.02 9.38 -5.20
N GLY A 80 2.45 9.41 -6.45
CA GLY A 80 2.00 10.35 -7.47
C GLY A 80 0.68 9.92 -8.11
N ARG A 81 -0.31 10.82 -8.14
CA ARG A 81 -1.58 10.57 -8.85
C ARG A 81 -1.37 10.58 -10.36
N CYS A 82 -1.76 9.50 -11.05
CA CYS A 82 -1.57 9.36 -12.50
C CYS A 82 -2.81 8.83 -13.25
N THR A 83 -2.94 9.21 -14.52
CA THR A 83 -3.85 8.57 -15.49
C THR A 83 -3.11 7.67 -16.48
N GLU A 84 -1.82 7.94 -16.71
CA GLU A 84 -0.88 7.14 -17.48
C GLU A 84 0.48 7.15 -16.75
N PHE A 85 1.21 6.04 -16.75
CA PHE A 85 2.57 5.97 -16.20
C PHE A 85 3.40 4.89 -16.92
N ARG A 86 4.68 5.16 -17.19
CA ARG A 86 5.62 4.16 -17.74
C ARG A 86 6.34 3.45 -16.61
N LEU A 87 6.00 2.18 -16.40
CA LEU A 87 6.46 1.41 -15.26
C LEU A 87 7.92 0.93 -15.43
N ARG A 88 8.62 0.88 -14.29
CA ARG A 88 9.97 0.37 -14.09
C ARG A 88 9.98 -0.59 -12.91
N HIS A 89 10.93 -1.52 -12.91
CA HIS A 89 11.14 -2.44 -11.78
C HIS A 89 11.21 -1.68 -10.45
N GLY A 90 10.46 -2.15 -9.45
CA GLY A 90 10.32 -1.52 -8.13
C GLY A 90 9.19 -0.49 -8.01
N ASP A 91 8.52 -0.11 -9.11
CA ASP A 91 7.41 0.85 -9.05
C ASP A 91 6.24 0.32 -8.22
N ARG A 92 5.68 1.21 -7.39
CA ARG A 92 4.61 0.90 -6.45
C ARG A 92 3.30 1.51 -6.93
N ILE A 93 2.32 0.67 -7.19
CA ILE A 93 1.00 1.03 -7.71
C ILE A 93 0.00 0.92 -6.57
N GLU A 94 -0.79 1.96 -6.33
CA GLU A 94 -1.88 1.94 -5.34
C GLU A 94 -3.25 2.14 -6.00
N ILE A 95 -4.19 1.27 -5.65
CA ILE A 95 -5.59 1.31 -6.09
C ILE A 95 -6.53 0.97 -4.92
N GLY A 96 -7.39 1.93 -4.55
CA GLY A 96 -8.23 1.79 -3.35
C GLY A 96 -7.39 1.63 -2.06
N CYS A 97 -7.35 0.42 -1.52
CA CYS A 97 -6.53 0.04 -0.35
C CYS A 97 -5.51 -1.07 -0.65
N TYR A 98 -5.25 -1.37 -1.93
CA TYR A 98 -4.21 -2.32 -2.34
C TYR A 98 -2.96 -1.58 -2.82
N ARG A 99 -1.80 -2.04 -2.36
CA ARG A 99 -0.49 -1.73 -2.95
C ARG A 99 -0.01 -2.94 -3.72
N LEU A 100 0.49 -2.69 -4.91
CA LEU A 100 1.16 -3.65 -5.77
C LEU A 100 2.57 -3.15 -6.07
N ARG A 101 3.55 -4.06 -6.14
CA ARG A 101 4.87 -3.77 -6.69
C ARG A 101 4.99 -4.38 -8.09
N PHE A 102 5.57 -3.63 -9.02
CA PHE A 102 5.84 -4.07 -10.38
C PHE A 102 7.30 -4.55 -10.46
N ASP A 103 7.49 -5.86 -10.64
CA ASP A 103 8.78 -6.52 -10.50
C ASP A 103 9.25 -7.17 -11.81
N GLU A 104 10.53 -7.00 -12.13
CA GLU A 104 11.28 -7.91 -12.99
C GLU A 104 11.77 -9.10 -12.13
N PRO A 105 11.61 -10.36 -12.56
CA PRO A 105 11.91 -11.52 -11.70
C PRO A 105 13.37 -11.64 -11.23
N ASP A 106 14.31 -11.07 -11.99
CA ASP A 106 15.74 -10.99 -11.68
C ASP A 106 16.23 -9.53 -11.72
N GLY A 107 15.33 -8.57 -11.46
CA GLY A 107 15.68 -7.15 -11.38
C GLY A 107 16.65 -6.85 -10.22
N PRO A 108 17.37 -5.71 -10.24
CA PRO A 108 18.20 -5.30 -9.11
C PRO A 108 17.33 -5.20 -7.83
N PRO A 109 17.87 -5.52 -6.63
CA PRO A 109 17.11 -5.36 -5.40
C PRO A 109 16.58 -3.94 -5.29
N ASP A 110 15.40 -3.81 -4.67
CA ASP A 110 14.72 -2.53 -4.55
C ASP A 110 15.68 -1.53 -3.88
N PRO A 111 15.99 -0.36 -4.49
CA PRO A 111 16.94 0.59 -3.91
C PRO A 111 16.58 0.96 -2.47
N PHE A 112 15.29 0.87 -2.13
CA PHE A 112 14.78 1.14 -0.79
C PHE A 112 14.87 -0.05 0.19
N GLU A 113 14.95 -1.31 -0.27
CA GLU A 113 15.26 -2.46 0.60
C GLU A 113 16.65 -2.32 1.24
N ALA A 114 17.59 -1.66 0.54
CA ALA A 114 18.94 -1.40 1.05
C ALA A 114 19.06 -0.16 1.95
N LEU A 115 18.05 0.71 2.01
CA LEU A 115 18.11 1.96 2.78
C LEU A 115 17.73 1.77 4.26
N ALA A 116 16.77 0.89 4.54
CA ALA A 116 16.38 0.57 5.90
C ALA A 116 15.71 -0.81 5.98
N PRO A 117 15.89 -1.54 7.10
CA PRO A 117 15.18 -2.78 7.33
C PRO A 117 13.64 -2.56 7.31
N PRO A 118 12.84 -3.50 6.78
CA PRO A 118 11.39 -3.35 6.68
C PRO A 118 10.73 -3.15 8.03
N ILE A 119 9.70 -2.30 8.08
CA ILE A 119 8.83 -2.18 9.25
C ILE A 119 7.55 -3.01 9.06
N THR A 120 7.25 -3.87 10.02
CA THR A 120 5.98 -4.56 10.15
C THR A 120 5.20 -3.98 11.33
N LEU A 121 3.96 -3.59 11.06
CA LEU A 121 3.01 -3.09 12.05
C LEU A 121 1.91 -4.15 12.23
N ALA A 122 1.70 -4.65 13.45
CA ALA A 122 0.71 -5.69 13.73
C ALA A 122 -0.30 -5.22 14.80
N ALA A 123 -1.60 -5.32 14.53
CA ALA A 123 -2.64 -4.93 15.47
C ALA A 123 -2.89 -6.04 16.51
N VAL A 124 -2.90 -5.67 17.79
CA VAL A 124 -3.01 -6.59 18.94
C VAL A 124 -4.14 -6.16 19.89
N PRO A 125 -5.19 -6.99 20.10
CA PRO A 125 -5.48 -8.21 19.35
C PRO A 125 -5.79 -7.90 17.87
N PRO A 126 -5.69 -8.91 16.97
CA PRO A 126 -6.09 -8.77 15.58
C PRO A 126 -7.50 -8.17 15.42
N PRO A 127 -7.72 -7.30 14.42
CA PRO A 127 -9.04 -6.76 14.13
C PRO A 127 -9.97 -7.88 13.63
N GLN A 128 -11.26 -7.80 13.99
CA GLN A 128 -12.27 -8.74 13.49
C GLN A 128 -12.52 -8.60 11.97
N GLN A 129 -12.14 -7.47 11.38
CA GLN A 129 -12.29 -7.16 9.95
C GLN A 129 -11.10 -6.31 9.48
N GLY A 130 -10.62 -6.58 8.25
CA GLY A 130 -9.43 -5.93 7.69
C GLY A 130 -8.16 -6.76 7.87
N ASN A 131 -7.03 -6.24 7.40
CA ASN A 131 -5.74 -6.95 7.49
C ASN A 131 -5.16 -6.80 8.91
N PRO A 132 -4.77 -7.89 9.62
CA PRO A 132 -4.20 -7.82 10.95
C PRO A 132 -2.80 -7.20 11.03
N ARG A 133 -2.06 -7.14 9.93
CA ARG A 133 -0.71 -6.53 9.89
C ARG A 133 -0.45 -5.85 8.55
N ILE A 134 0.59 -5.02 8.49
CA ILE A 134 1.11 -4.48 7.23
C ILE A 134 2.63 -4.33 7.34
N THR A 135 3.32 -4.60 6.24
CA THR A 135 4.77 -4.41 6.12
C THR A 135 5.03 -3.29 5.12
N ALA A 136 6.09 -2.50 5.34
CA ALA A 136 6.51 -1.43 4.46
C ALA A 136 8.04 -1.39 4.33
N LEU A 137 8.50 -1.04 3.12
CA LEU A 137 9.90 -0.80 2.78
C LEU A 137 10.22 0.70 2.90
N ALA A 138 11.50 1.09 2.95
CA ALA A 138 11.84 2.51 2.90
C ALA A 138 11.22 3.18 1.66
N GLY A 139 10.97 4.48 1.72
CA GLY A 139 10.23 5.18 0.65
C GLY A 139 8.74 4.83 0.54
N GLU A 140 8.23 3.82 1.25
CA GLU A 140 6.79 3.57 1.35
C GLU A 140 6.13 4.37 2.48
N ARG A 141 4.84 4.65 2.29
CA ARG A 141 3.99 5.34 3.26
C ARG A 141 2.82 4.45 3.69
N VAL A 142 2.68 4.18 4.97
CA VAL A 142 1.51 3.48 5.52
C VAL A 142 0.56 4.50 6.12
N LEU A 143 -0.48 4.84 5.37
CA LEU A 143 -1.61 5.60 5.89
C LEU A 143 -2.50 4.68 6.73
N ILE A 144 -2.64 5.01 8.02
CA ILE A 144 -3.46 4.28 8.99
C ILE A 144 -4.73 5.09 9.29
N GLY A 145 -5.89 4.44 9.26
CA GLY A 145 -7.16 5.12 9.53
C GLY A 145 -8.39 4.24 9.39
N SER A 146 -9.57 4.79 9.69
CA SER A 146 -10.85 4.05 9.58
C SER A 146 -11.45 4.06 8.18
N SER A 147 -10.99 4.97 7.30
CA SER A 147 -11.43 5.00 5.90
C SER A 147 -10.83 3.85 5.11
N ASP A 148 -11.66 3.35 4.21
CA ASP A 148 -11.33 2.59 3.00
C ASP A 148 -10.35 3.26 2.01
N THR A 149 -9.90 4.50 2.26
CA THR A 149 -8.77 5.16 1.58
C THR A 149 -7.46 5.10 2.39
N ALA A 150 -7.50 4.60 3.62
CA ALA A 150 -6.27 4.25 4.35
C ALA A 150 -5.78 2.89 3.85
N LEU A 151 -4.49 2.80 3.55
CA LEU A 151 -3.85 1.56 3.11
C LEU A 151 -3.99 0.47 4.20
N TRP A 152 -3.74 0.85 5.46
CA TRP A 152 -4.05 -0.01 6.59
C TRP A 152 -5.30 0.47 7.32
N ARG A 153 -6.42 -0.13 6.92
CA ARG A 153 -7.75 0.21 7.46
C ARG A 153 -7.99 -0.46 8.81
N LEU A 154 -8.24 0.37 9.83
CA LEU A 154 -8.64 -0.03 11.18
C LEU A 154 -10.06 0.53 11.46
N PRO A 155 -11.12 -0.23 11.14
CA PRO A 155 -12.49 0.27 11.08
C PRO A 155 -13.13 0.43 12.47
N ASP A 156 -12.82 1.52 13.17
CA ASP A 156 -13.49 1.89 14.42
C ASP A 156 -13.73 3.41 14.54
N ARG A 157 -14.84 3.79 15.22
CA ARG A 157 -15.24 5.20 15.45
C ARG A 157 -14.23 6.03 16.25
N THR A 158 -13.33 5.39 16.99
CA THR A 158 -12.22 6.02 17.73
C THR A 158 -11.01 6.30 16.85
N VAL A 159 -11.02 5.87 15.59
CA VAL A 159 -9.95 6.10 14.62
C VAL A 159 -10.42 7.13 13.59
N SER A 160 -9.69 8.25 13.42
CA SER A 160 -9.92 9.20 12.32
C SER A 160 -9.82 8.53 10.94
N ARG A 161 -10.50 9.08 9.92
CA ARG A 161 -10.49 8.56 8.55
C ARG A 161 -9.08 8.37 8.01
N HIS A 162 -8.26 9.40 8.21
CA HIS A 162 -6.80 9.42 8.14
C HIS A 162 -6.34 9.80 9.54
N HIS A 163 -5.61 8.92 10.23
CA HIS A 163 -5.29 9.09 11.66
C HIS A 163 -3.82 9.41 11.85
N CYS A 164 -2.96 8.56 11.30
CA CYS A 164 -1.53 8.74 11.31
C CYS A 164 -0.92 8.13 10.05
N ARG A 165 0.34 8.48 9.79
CA ARG A 165 1.14 7.90 8.72
C ARG A 165 2.45 7.40 9.31
N VAL A 166 2.82 6.17 8.94
CA VAL A 166 4.19 5.67 9.13
C VAL A 166 4.93 5.81 7.80
N GLU A 167 6.16 6.33 7.84
CA GLU A 167 7.03 6.50 6.67
C GLU A 167 8.50 6.48 7.10
N PHE A 168 9.41 6.21 6.17
CA PHE A 168 10.85 6.37 6.40
C PHE A 168 11.27 7.78 5.98
N ASP A 169 12.00 8.51 6.85
CA ASP A 169 12.34 9.92 6.60
C ASP A 169 13.70 10.14 5.93
N GLY A 170 14.45 9.06 5.68
CA GLY A 170 15.81 9.08 5.16
C GLY A 170 16.84 8.56 6.18
N GLN A 171 16.49 8.53 7.47
CA GLN A 171 17.33 7.99 8.53
C GLN A 171 16.57 6.97 9.41
N ASN A 172 15.35 7.29 9.83
CA ASN A 172 14.56 6.48 10.75
C ASN A 172 13.15 6.20 10.20
N TRP A 173 12.56 5.10 10.67
CA TRP A 173 11.12 4.93 10.59
C TRP A 173 10.44 5.89 11.56
N ILE A 174 9.48 6.66 11.08
CA ILE A 174 8.76 7.66 11.89
C ILE A 174 7.25 7.45 11.79
N ILE A 175 6.51 7.90 12.81
CA ILE A 175 5.06 8.05 12.79
C ILE A 175 4.67 9.52 12.96
N ARG A 176 3.74 9.99 12.14
CA ARG A 176 3.15 11.34 12.20
C ARG A 176 1.64 11.25 12.44
N ASP A 177 1.13 11.99 13.42
CA ASP A 177 -0.31 12.17 13.63
C ASP A 177 -0.87 13.16 12.59
N LEU A 178 -1.97 12.80 11.94
CA LEU A 178 -2.60 13.59 10.89
C LEU A 178 -3.77 14.44 11.46
N GLN A 179 -3.50 15.15 12.56
CA GLN A 179 -4.48 15.92 13.33
C GLN A 179 -5.68 15.05 13.75
N SER A 180 -5.40 13.87 14.30
CA SER A 180 -6.43 12.91 14.66
C SER A 180 -7.26 13.36 15.87
N ARG A 181 -8.53 13.00 15.88
CA ARG A 181 -9.49 13.43 16.92
C ARG A 181 -9.12 12.95 18.33
N ASN A 182 -8.47 11.79 18.43
CA ASN A 182 -8.10 11.18 19.71
C ASN A 182 -6.59 11.23 19.99
N GLY A 183 -5.77 11.60 19.00
CA GLY A 183 -4.31 11.53 19.07
C GLY A 183 -3.75 10.13 18.82
N THR A 184 -2.58 10.11 18.19
CA THR A 184 -1.67 8.98 18.13
C THR A 184 -0.81 8.95 19.38
N TYR A 185 -0.54 7.75 19.89
CA TYR A 185 0.35 7.55 21.03
C TYR A 185 1.41 6.51 20.69
N VAL A 186 2.64 6.69 21.19
CA VAL A 186 3.74 5.73 21.11
C VAL A 186 4.29 5.53 22.51
N ASP A 187 4.40 4.27 22.92
CA ASP A 187 4.94 3.85 24.23
C ASP A 187 4.30 4.60 25.43
N GLY A 188 3.00 4.87 25.29
CA GLY A 188 2.15 5.57 26.26
C GLY A 188 2.04 7.08 26.08
N GLN A 189 2.99 7.73 25.39
CA GLN A 189 3.03 9.18 25.21
C GLN A 189 2.25 9.63 23.97
N ARG A 190 1.55 10.76 24.05
CA ARG A 190 0.84 11.36 22.89
C ARG A 190 1.84 12.09 22.01
N VAL A 191 1.85 11.81 20.71
CA VAL A 191 2.85 12.34 19.77
C VAL A 191 2.20 13.07 18.60
N ALA A 192 2.89 14.10 18.11
CA ALA A 192 2.59 14.72 16.80
C ALA A 192 3.48 14.11 15.70
N SER A 193 4.75 13.87 16.02
CA SER A 193 5.72 13.11 15.23
C SER A 193 6.70 12.44 16.19
N THR A 194 7.12 11.22 15.92
CA THR A 194 8.22 10.55 16.65
C THR A 194 8.81 9.42 15.81
N ASP A 195 10.05 9.07 16.11
CA ASP A 195 10.72 7.88 15.58
C ASP A 195 10.09 6.61 16.17
N LEU A 196 10.13 5.52 15.41
CA LEU A 196 9.68 4.19 15.78
C LEU A 196 10.87 3.25 15.90
N SER A 197 10.95 2.54 17.02
CA SER A 197 11.93 1.49 17.25
C SER A 197 11.29 0.11 17.13
N HIS A 198 12.12 -0.93 16.93
CA HIS A 198 11.69 -2.30 17.15
C HIS A 198 11.12 -2.45 18.56
N GLY A 199 9.93 -3.03 18.70
CA GLY A 199 9.23 -3.20 19.97
C GLY A 199 8.37 -2.01 20.42
N SER A 200 8.40 -0.88 19.71
CA SER A 200 7.53 0.27 20.03
C SER A 200 6.04 -0.11 19.94
N ARG A 201 5.25 0.43 20.87
CA ARG A 201 3.81 0.17 20.98
C ARG A 201 3.02 1.42 20.61
N ILE A 202 2.47 1.43 19.41
CA ILE A 202 1.58 2.48 18.92
C ILE A 202 0.16 2.22 19.46
N ARG A 203 -0.55 3.27 19.88
CA ARG A 203 -2.00 3.22 20.16
C ARG A 203 -2.75 4.25 19.34
N VAL A 204 -3.75 3.77 18.60
CA VAL A 204 -4.58 4.52 17.64
C VAL A 204 -6.04 4.20 17.93
N GLY A 205 -6.75 5.14 18.56
CA GLY A 205 -8.09 4.88 19.11
C GLY A 205 -8.06 3.71 20.12
N ARG A 206 -8.90 2.70 19.89
CA ARG A 206 -8.92 1.44 20.66
C ARG A 206 -7.80 0.44 20.31
N TYR A 207 -7.15 0.60 19.15
CA TYR A 207 -6.17 -0.39 18.67
C TYR A 207 -4.82 -0.16 19.33
N ARG A 208 -4.18 -1.26 19.73
CA ARG A 208 -2.74 -1.31 20.00
C ARG A 208 -2.08 -1.94 18.79
N ILE A 209 -0.92 -1.43 18.43
CA ILE A 209 -0.14 -1.84 17.27
C ILE A 209 1.28 -2.05 17.77
N GLU A 210 1.82 -3.24 17.54
CA GLU A 210 3.20 -3.58 17.84
C GLU A 210 4.06 -3.38 16.60
N VAL A 211 5.23 -2.76 16.79
CA VAL A 211 6.21 -2.48 15.73
C VAL A 211 7.30 -3.55 15.78
N ALA A 212 7.54 -4.22 14.66
CA ALA A 212 8.74 -5.00 14.41
C ALA A 212 9.51 -4.37 13.25
N ILE A 213 10.79 -4.09 13.46
CA ILE A 213 11.73 -3.74 12.40
C ILE A 213 12.68 -4.93 12.25
N GLU A 214 12.74 -5.53 11.08
CA GLU A 214 13.49 -6.78 10.82
C GLU A 214 14.86 -6.44 10.21
N GLY A 215 15.90 -6.37 11.07
CA GLY A 215 17.31 -6.15 10.69
C GLY A 215 18.14 -7.42 10.60
#